data_AF-A0A0F9Q9H6-F1
#
_entry.id   AF-A0A0F9Q9H6-F1
#
_cell.length_a   1.000
_cell.length_b   1.000
_cell.length_c   1.000
_cell.angle_alpha   90.00
_cell.angle_beta   90.00
_cell.angle_gamma   90.00
#
_symmetry.space_group_name_H-M   'P 1'
#
loop_
_entity.id
_entity.type
_entity.pdbx_description
1 polymer ?
#
loop_
_entity_poly.entity_id
_entity_poly.type
_entity_poly.pdbx_seq_one_letter_code
_entity_poly.pdbx_strand_id
1 'polypeptide(L)'
;MSFDLINMTDKHDLEIYIDDNINIMRDLPQSFRLIYMDPPFNTGREQIKKTLITKLSKDGDRKGFKGKIYTSEVKSNISYSDIFGNLSEFLYPRIEIAYEKLTLDGSMAVHLDYREVHDVKVFVMDKIFGRECFMNEIIWEYDYGARSRSRWSAKHDTILWYVKDPKNYIFNFDSIDRIPYLAPSLVTKEKAAIGKTITDVWWHTIVCGKEKTGYPTQKPQIITDRFIKMNSLPGDYVMDPFAGSGTFGESALLHGRNCVLIDESQDALKAMENRLERWNPKICR
;
A
#
# COMPACT_ATOMS: atom_id res chain seq x y z
N MET A 1 -12.85 16.85 17.84
CA MET A 1 -11.63 17.55 17.38
C MET A 1 -11.78 17.72 15.89
N SER A 2 -11.72 18.97 15.44
CA SER A 2 -11.83 19.35 14.04
C SER A 2 -10.84 18.55 13.21
N PHE A 3 -11.30 17.97 12.11
CA PHE A 3 -10.41 17.79 10.97
C PHE A 3 -10.07 19.21 10.55
N ASP A 4 -8.90 19.69 10.95
CA ASP A 4 -8.35 20.90 10.37
C ASP A 4 -8.18 20.57 8.88
N LEU A 5 -9.08 21.16 8.08
CA LEU A 5 -8.92 21.26 6.65
C LEU A 5 -7.55 21.91 6.45
N ILE A 6 -6.56 21.08 6.10
CA ILE A 6 -5.33 21.55 5.47
C ILE A 6 -5.79 22.51 4.39
N ASN A 7 -5.37 23.77 4.50
CA ASN A 7 -5.68 24.79 3.51
C ASN A 7 -5.33 24.20 2.15
N MET A 8 -6.30 24.12 1.24
CA MET A 8 -6.13 23.65 -0.15
C MET A 8 -5.21 24.58 -0.99
N THR A 9 -4.37 25.38 -0.34
CA THR A 9 -3.45 26.36 -0.93
C THR A 9 -1.98 25.96 -0.82
N ASP A 10 -1.63 24.97 0.01
CA ASP A 10 -0.26 24.43 0.01
C ASP A 10 -0.12 23.48 -1.18
N LYS A 11 0.59 23.96 -2.20
CA LYS A 11 0.86 23.19 -3.41
C LYS A 11 1.88 22.10 -3.07
N HIS A 12 1.43 20.86 -2.99
CA HIS A 12 2.29 19.69 -2.85
C HIS A 12 2.69 19.17 -4.23
N ASP A 13 3.95 18.74 -4.36
CA ASP A 13 4.46 18.16 -5.59
C ASP A 13 4.02 16.70 -5.69
N LEU A 14 3.34 16.36 -6.79
CA LEU A 14 3.03 14.98 -7.17
C LEU A 14 3.63 14.72 -8.55
N GLU A 15 4.60 13.83 -8.62
CA GLU A 15 5.20 13.37 -9.87
C GLU A 15 4.86 11.90 -10.13
N ILE A 16 4.41 11.59 -11.34
CA ILE A 16 4.07 10.24 -11.77
C ILE A 16 4.97 9.88 -12.95
N TYR A 17 5.78 8.84 -12.80
CA TYR A 17 6.68 8.32 -13.81
C TYR A 17 6.19 6.98 -14.34
N ILE A 18 6.22 6.81 -15.67
CA ILE A 18 5.83 5.56 -16.33
C ILE A 18 7.00 4.94 -17.08
N ASP A 19 7.80 4.17 -16.36
CA ASP A 19 8.96 3.42 -16.84
C ASP A 19 9.38 2.39 -15.78
N ASP A 20 10.42 1.60 -16.06
CA ASP A 20 11.07 0.75 -15.08
C ASP A 20 11.62 1.57 -13.91
N ASN A 21 11.29 1.14 -12.70
CA ASN A 21 11.58 1.90 -11.50
C ASN A 21 13.08 2.02 -11.17
N ILE A 22 13.95 1.12 -11.65
CA ILE A 22 15.40 1.23 -11.45
C ILE A 22 15.93 2.46 -12.21
N ASN A 23 15.50 2.63 -13.46
CA ASN A 23 15.95 3.74 -14.30
C ASN A 23 15.53 5.08 -13.68
N ILE A 24 14.25 5.21 -13.35
CA ILE A 24 13.73 6.43 -12.74
C ILE A 24 14.41 6.71 -11.40
N MET A 25 14.47 5.72 -10.50
CA MET A 25 15.06 5.94 -9.18
C MET A 25 16.52 6.39 -9.27
N ARG A 26 17.33 5.90 -10.22
CA ARG A 26 18.72 6.37 -10.37
C ARG A 26 18.79 7.88 -10.62
N ASP A 27 17.94 8.37 -11.51
CA ASP A 27 17.99 9.75 -12.02
C ASP A 27 17.28 10.77 -11.13
N LEU A 28 16.45 10.33 -10.18
CA LEU A 28 15.76 11.24 -9.25
C LEU A 28 16.76 12.03 -8.38
N PRO A 29 16.73 13.37 -8.37
CA PRO A 29 17.67 14.16 -7.57
C PRO A 29 17.34 14.18 -6.07
N GLN A 30 16.09 13.95 -5.69
CA GLN A 30 15.62 14.02 -4.30
C GLN A 30 15.89 12.75 -3.49
N SER A 31 15.96 12.92 -2.18
CA SER A 31 15.92 11.83 -1.20
C SER A 31 14.54 11.77 -0.53
N PHE A 32 14.16 10.59 -0.03
CA PHE A 32 12.85 10.32 0.49
C PHE A 32 12.90 10.04 2.00
N ARG A 33 11.88 10.55 2.70
CA ARG A 33 11.62 10.23 4.11
C ARG A 33 11.04 8.84 4.27
N LEU A 34 10.13 8.48 3.38
CA LEU A 34 9.41 7.21 3.43
C LEU A 34 9.31 6.64 2.02
N ILE A 35 9.68 5.37 1.89
CA ILE A 35 9.45 4.58 0.69
C ILE A 35 8.53 3.42 1.06
N TYR A 36 7.38 3.32 0.39
CA TYR A 36 6.44 2.22 0.56
C TYR A 36 6.44 1.38 -0.71
N MET A 37 6.71 0.09 -0.60
CA MET A 37 6.82 -0.83 -1.72
C MET A 37 5.75 -1.92 -1.61
N ASP A 38 4.87 -1.99 -2.61
CA ASP A 38 3.89 -3.06 -2.78
C ASP A 38 4.14 -3.79 -4.11
N PRO A 39 5.24 -4.57 -4.21
CA PRO A 39 5.62 -5.24 -5.44
C PRO A 39 4.59 -6.30 -5.87
N PRO A 40 4.63 -6.75 -7.13
CA PRO A 40 3.82 -7.87 -7.57
C PRO A 40 4.08 -9.10 -6.68
N PHE A 41 3.00 -9.66 -6.15
CA PHE A 41 3.06 -10.91 -5.40
C PHE A 41 3.35 -12.01 -6.41
N ASN A 42 4.47 -12.73 -6.25
CA ASN A 42 4.86 -13.83 -7.14
C ASN A 42 3.87 -15.00 -7.04
N THR A 43 2.68 -14.84 -7.62
CA THR A 43 1.57 -15.74 -7.37
C THR A 43 1.70 -17.07 -8.10
N GLY A 44 2.70 -17.19 -8.98
CA GLY A 44 3.00 -18.37 -9.78
C GLY A 44 1.94 -18.64 -10.86
N ARG A 45 1.08 -17.66 -11.16
CA ARG A 45 -0.01 -17.73 -12.14
C ARG A 45 -0.22 -16.36 -12.77
N GLU A 46 -0.41 -16.31 -14.09
CA GLU A 46 -0.96 -15.10 -14.70
C GLU A 46 -2.35 -14.81 -14.11
N GLN A 47 -2.49 -13.66 -13.46
CA GLN A 47 -3.79 -13.22 -12.97
C GLN A 47 -4.51 -12.47 -14.08
N ILE A 48 -5.52 -13.12 -14.68
CA ILE A 48 -6.49 -12.47 -15.56
C ILE A 48 -7.69 -12.05 -14.72
N LYS A 49 -7.76 -10.76 -14.34
CA LYS A 49 -8.95 -10.23 -13.66
C LYS A 49 -10.01 -9.90 -14.70
N LYS A 50 -10.95 -10.82 -14.93
CA LYS A 50 -12.16 -10.57 -15.71
C LYS A 50 -13.11 -9.71 -14.91
N THR A 51 -13.24 -8.43 -15.28
CA THR A 51 -14.29 -7.59 -14.68
C THR A 51 -15.62 -7.94 -15.35
N LEU A 52 -16.52 -8.60 -14.62
CA LEU A 52 -17.87 -8.91 -15.10
C LEU A 52 -18.84 -7.81 -14.66
N ILE A 53 -19.56 -7.21 -15.61
CA ILE A 53 -20.76 -6.42 -15.31
C ILE A 53 -21.94 -7.39 -15.30
N THR A 54 -22.67 -7.40 -14.20
CA THR A 54 -23.85 -8.23 -14.03
C THR A 54 -25.09 -7.38 -14.27
N LYS A 55 -25.81 -7.61 -15.38
CA LYS A 55 -27.08 -6.93 -15.70
C LYS A 55 -28.25 -7.82 -15.35
N LEU A 56 -29.35 -7.25 -14.83
CA LEU A 56 -30.57 -8.02 -14.58
C LEU A 56 -31.15 -8.54 -15.90
N SER A 57 -31.46 -9.82 -15.99
CA SER A 57 -32.00 -10.44 -17.20
C SER A 57 -32.97 -11.56 -16.86
N LYS A 58 -33.98 -11.77 -17.70
CA LYS A 58 -34.93 -12.90 -17.53
C LYS A 58 -34.31 -14.23 -17.97
N ASP A 59 -33.34 -14.19 -18.88
CA ASP A 59 -32.68 -15.35 -19.52
C ASP A 59 -31.16 -15.33 -19.32
N GLY A 60 -30.72 -14.83 -18.16
CA GLY A 60 -29.30 -14.68 -17.82
C GLY A 60 -28.60 -15.98 -17.39
N ASP A 61 -27.28 -15.95 -17.42
CA ASP A 61 -26.37 -17.07 -17.13
C ASP A 61 -26.13 -17.31 -15.63
N ARG A 62 -26.61 -16.42 -14.75
CA ARG A 62 -26.44 -16.52 -13.29
C ARG A 62 -27.72 -16.26 -12.51
N LYS A 63 -27.99 -17.12 -11.51
CA LYS A 63 -29.06 -16.92 -10.52
C LYS A 63 -28.48 -16.29 -9.25
N GLY A 64 -28.88 -15.07 -8.94
CA GLY A 64 -28.43 -14.33 -7.76
C GLY A 64 -29.34 -14.50 -6.53
N PHE A 65 -28.99 -13.79 -5.46
CA PHE A 65 -29.73 -13.83 -4.20
C PHE A 65 -31.18 -13.35 -4.40
N LYS A 66 -32.15 -14.03 -3.76
CA LYS A 66 -33.61 -13.90 -3.98
C LYS A 66 -34.13 -14.33 -5.36
N GLY A 67 -33.40 -15.18 -6.10
CA GLY A 67 -33.90 -15.82 -7.31
C GLY A 67 -33.92 -14.94 -8.57
N LYS A 68 -33.32 -13.74 -8.51
CA LYS A 68 -33.16 -12.87 -9.69
C LYS A 68 -32.10 -13.43 -10.63
N ILE A 69 -32.37 -13.42 -11.92
CA ILE A 69 -31.47 -13.91 -12.96
C ILE A 69 -30.68 -12.71 -13.54
N TYR A 70 -29.42 -12.94 -13.88
CA TYR A 70 -28.52 -11.91 -14.38
C TYR A 70 -27.68 -12.45 -15.54
N THR A 71 -27.34 -11.58 -16.50
CA THR A 71 -26.35 -11.86 -17.55
C THR A 71 -25.02 -11.20 -17.21
N SER A 72 -23.92 -11.93 -17.37
CA SER A 72 -22.57 -11.43 -17.12
C SER A 72 -21.91 -10.99 -18.44
N GLU A 73 -21.55 -9.71 -18.57
CA GLU A 73 -20.75 -9.19 -19.69
C GLU A 73 -19.31 -8.93 -19.22
N VAL A 74 -18.31 -9.42 -19.96
CA VAL A 74 -16.88 -9.15 -19.67
C VAL A 74 -16.56 -7.72 -20.12
N LYS A 75 -16.28 -6.82 -19.17
CA LYS A 75 -15.95 -5.41 -19.42
C LYS A 75 -14.49 -5.21 -19.82
N SER A 76 -13.58 -5.98 -19.23
CA SER A 76 -12.15 -5.88 -19.51
C SER A 76 -11.42 -7.12 -18.99
N ASN A 77 -10.34 -7.49 -19.69
CA ASN A 77 -9.34 -8.44 -19.23
C ASN A 77 -8.08 -7.64 -18.90
N ILE A 78 -7.71 -7.55 -17.63
CA ILE A 78 -6.40 -7.06 -17.23
C ILE A 78 -5.57 -8.31 -16.90
N SER A 79 -4.47 -8.51 -17.62
CA SER A 79 -3.51 -9.61 -17.42
C SER A 79 -2.25 -9.05 -16.77
N TYR A 80 -1.85 -9.62 -15.64
CA TYR A 80 -0.56 -9.33 -14.99
C TYR A 80 0.32 -10.57 -15.06
N SER A 81 1.56 -10.42 -15.51
CA SER A 81 2.55 -11.50 -15.55
C SER A 81 3.24 -11.63 -14.18
N ASP A 82 2.58 -12.31 -13.23
CA ASP A 82 3.16 -12.64 -11.92
C ASP A 82 4.03 -13.92 -12.00
N ILE A 83 5.07 -13.92 -12.85
CA ILE A 83 6.01 -15.04 -12.96
C ILE A 83 7.44 -14.51 -12.78
N PHE A 84 7.91 -14.51 -11.54
CA PHE A 84 9.32 -14.33 -11.24
C PHE A 84 9.90 -15.66 -10.74
N GLY A 85 11.05 -16.07 -11.25
CA GLY A 85 11.75 -17.27 -10.76
C GLY A 85 12.10 -17.16 -9.27
N ASN A 86 12.36 -15.93 -8.80
CA ASN A 86 12.67 -15.58 -7.42
C ASN A 86 12.34 -14.08 -7.19
N LEU A 87 11.32 -13.75 -6.37
CA LEU A 87 10.96 -12.34 -6.12
C LEU A 87 12.11 -11.58 -5.45
N SER A 88 12.91 -12.26 -4.63
CA SER A 88 14.06 -11.66 -3.96
C SER A 88 15.11 -11.16 -4.95
N GLU A 89 15.36 -11.89 -6.05
CA GLU A 89 16.28 -11.46 -7.11
C GLU A 89 15.76 -10.25 -7.89
N PHE A 90 14.44 -10.20 -8.10
CA PHE A 90 13.78 -9.05 -8.73
C PHE A 90 13.83 -7.79 -7.84
N LEU A 91 13.64 -7.96 -6.53
CA LEU A 91 13.58 -6.87 -5.57
C LEU A 91 14.95 -6.38 -5.11
N TYR A 92 15.97 -7.23 -5.06
CA TYR A 92 17.29 -6.85 -4.57
C TYR A 92 17.84 -5.56 -5.21
N PRO A 93 18.01 -5.45 -6.54
CA PRO A 93 18.56 -4.25 -7.16
C PRO A 93 17.66 -3.02 -6.99
N ARG A 94 16.34 -3.22 -6.83
CA ARG A 94 15.36 -2.14 -6.63
C ARG A 94 15.44 -1.58 -5.22
N ILE A 95 15.50 -2.45 -4.22
CA ILE A 95 15.61 -2.09 -2.82
C ILE A 95 16.98 -1.46 -2.53
N GLU A 96 18.05 -1.92 -3.19
CA GLU A 96 19.39 -1.34 -3.07
C GLU A 96 19.39 0.14 -3.49
N ILE A 97 18.84 0.45 -4.67
CA ILE A 97 18.74 1.84 -5.16
C ILE A 97 17.77 2.66 -4.30
N ALA A 98 16.64 2.08 -3.89
CA ALA A 98 15.70 2.77 -3.02
C ALA A 98 16.31 3.10 -1.64
N TYR A 99 17.15 2.21 -1.10
CA TYR A 99 17.92 2.44 0.13
C TYR A 99 18.87 3.64 -0.01
N GLU A 100 19.56 3.77 -1.14
CA GLU A 100 20.42 4.93 -1.42
C GLU A 100 19.61 6.24 -1.41
N LYS A 101 18.38 6.23 -1.93
CA LYS A 101 17.49 7.38 -1.96
C LYS A 101 16.81 7.71 -0.63
N LEU A 102 16.92 6.87 0.40
CA LEU A 102 16.44 7.25 1.73
C LEU A 102 17.32 8.34 2.34
N THR A 103 16.67 9.32 2.95
CA THR A 103 17.30 10.19 3.97
C THR A 103 17.84 9.35 5.14
N LEU A 104 18.82 9.86 5.89
CA LEU A 104 19.44 9.12 7.00
C LEU A 104 18.43 8.68 8.07
N ASP A 105 17.43 9.51 8.31
CA ASP A 105 16.29 9.30 9.20
C ASP A 105 15.04 8.73 8.48
N GLY A 106 15.26 8.12 7.31
CA GLY A 106 14.24 7.57 6.44
C GLY A 106 13.78 6.15 6.81
N SER A 107 12.54 5.83 6.45
CA SER A 107 11.91 4.52 6.63
C SER A 107 11.56 3.85 5.31
N MET A 108 11.60 2.52 5.28
CA MET A 108 11.08 1.71 4.18
C MET A 108 10.08 0.68 4.69
N ALA A 109 8.95 0.56 4.01
CA ALA A 109 7.94 -0.46 4.25
C ALA A 109 7.81 -1.34 3.00
N VAL A 110 7.94 -2.66 3.15
CA VAL A 110 7.78 -3.62 2.04
C VAL A 110 6.63 -4.56 2.33
N HIS A 111 5.57 -4.47 1.52
CA HIS A 111 4.34 -5.23 1.64
C HIS A 111 4.44 -6.54 0.85
N LEU A 112 4.27 -7.67 1.53
CA LEU A 112 4.47 -9.01 0.99
C LEU A 112 3.40 -9.96 1.52
N ASP A 113 3.29 -11.13 0.87
CA ASP A 113 2.50 -12.22 1.42
C ASP A 113 3.40 -13.27 2.08
N TYR A 114 2.76 -14.25 2.73
CA TYR A 114 3.43 -15.30 3.49
C TYR A 114 4.43 -16.15 2.68
N ARG A 115 4.37 -16.15 1.34
CA ARG A 115 5.22 -16.98 0.47
C ARG A 115 6.61 -16.40 0.30
N GLU A 116 6.68 -15.08 0.13
CA GLU A 116 7.93 -14.40 -0.25
C GLU A 116 8.55 -13.62 0.92
N VAL A 117 7.77 -13.34 1.99
CA VAL A 117 8.21 -12.47 3.09
C VAL A 117 9.53 -12.89 3.73
N HIS A 118 9.75 -14.19 3.93
CA HIS A 118 10.95 -14.68 4.60
C HIS A 118 12.19 -14.54 3.72
N ASP A 119 12.07 -14.85 2.43
CA ASP A 119 13.16 -14.76 1.49
C ASP A 119 13.55 -13.30 1.25
N VAL A 120 12.57 -12.42 1.06
CA VAL A 120 12.82 -10.98 0.90
C VAL A 120 13.40 -10.40 2.18
N LYS A 121 12.90 -10.78 3.36
CA LYS A 121 13.46 -10.29 4.64
C LYS A 121 14.94 -10.67 4.76
N VAL A 122 15.29 -11.94 4.57
CA VAL A 122 16.64 -12.45 4.87
C VAL A 122 17.63 -12.16 3.74
N PHE A 123 17.23 -12.36 2.49
CA PHE A 123 18.14 -12.25 1.35
C PHE A 123 18.22 -10.85 0.75
N VAL A 124 17.27 -9.97 1.07
CA VAL A 124 17.24 -8.60 0.56
C VAL A 124 17.33 -7.58 1.70
N MET A 125 16.32 -7.50 2.57
CA MET A 125 16.22 -6.44 3.58
C MET A 125 17.37 -6.50 4.60
N ASP A 126 17.57 -7.65 5.26
CA ASP A 126 18.64 -7.86 6.25
C ASP A 126 20.04 -7.64 5.63
N LYS A 127 20.23 -7.95 4.34
CA LYS A 127 21.52 -7.77 3.65
C LYS A 127 21.82 -6.32 3.33
N ILE A 128 20.81 -5.55 2.93
CA ILE A 128 20.97 -4.14 2.51
C ILE A 128 20.98 -3.22 3.72
N PHE A 129 20.02 -3.39 4.64
CA PHE A 129 19.86 -2.50 5.79
C PHE A 129 20.68 -2.92 7.02
N GLY A 130 20.96 -4.22 7.18
CA GLY A 130 21.38 -4.78 8.46
C GLY A 130 20.18 -5.20 9.33
N ARG A 131 20.39 -6.17 10.22
CA ARG A 131 19.32 -6.74 11.07
C ARG A 131 18.86 -5.78 12.16
N GLU A 132 19.76 -4.94 12.63
CA GLU A 132 19.54 -3.91 13.64
C GLU A 132 18.59 -2.80 13.15
N CYS A 133 18.45 -2.66 11.83
CA CYS A 133 17.58 -1.69 11.18
C CYS A 133 16.14 -2.19 11.01
N PHE A 134 15.88 -3.45 11.36
CA PHE A 134 14.54 -4.03 11.35
C PHE A 134 13.75 -3.54 12.59
N MET A 135 12.61 -2.89 12.36
CA MET A 135 11.80 -2.32 13.44
C MET A 135 10.65 -3.26 13.83
N ASN A 136 9.80 -3.61 12.87
CA ASN A 136 8.62 -4.44 13.11
C ASN A 136 8.26 -5.29 11.90
N GLU A 137 7.66 -6.45 12.19
CA GLU A 137 6.81 -7.19 11.27
C GLU A 137 5.36 -6.77 11.55
N ILE A 138 4.74 -6.09 10.60
CA ILE A 138 3.36 -5.62 10.73
C ILE A 138 2.46 -6.61 9.99
N ILE A 139 1.41 -7.09 10.66
CA ILE A 139 0.44 -8.03 10.10
C ILE A 139 -0.83 -7.26 9.73
N TRP A 140 -1.13 -7.15 8.44
CA TRP A 140 -2.42 -6.64 8.00
C TRP A 140 -3.41 -7.80 7.88
N GLU A 141 -4.34 -7.89 8.83
CA GLU A 141 -5.39 -8.91 8.88
C GLU A 141 -6.68 -8.43 8.20
N TYR A 142 -7.29 -9.31 7.42
CA TYR A 142 -8.57 -9.06 6.73
C TYR A 142 -9.43 -10.33 6.63
N ASP A 143 -10.77 -10.16 6.66
CA ASP A 143 -11.71 -11.29 6.50
C ASP A 143 -12.35 -11.29 5.10
N TYR A 144 -11.54 -11.54 4.07
CA TYR A 144 -11.99 -11.69 2.68
C TYR A 144 -11.25 -12.82 1.95
N GLY A 145 -11.83 -13.34 0.87
CA GLY A 145 -11.23 -14.40 0.04
C GLY A 145 -11.64 -15.83 0.43
N ALA A 146 -11.22 -16.80 -0.39
CA ALA A 146 -11.58 -18.20 -0.23
C ALA A 146 -11.15 -18.76 1.14
N ARG A 147 -11.96 -19.65 1.71
CA ARG A 147 -11.63 -20.39 2.93
C ARG A 147 -11.29 -21.82 2.57
N SER A 148 -10.10 -22.27 2.96
CA SER A 148 -9.69 -23.65 2.75
C SER A 148 -10.37 -24.56 3.78
N ARG A 149 -10.64 -25.81 3.37
CA ARG A 149 -11.09 -26.89 4.27
C ARG A 149 -9.95 -27.84 4.68
N SER A 150 -8.79 -27.75 4.04
CA SER A 150 -7.65 -28.65 4.25
C SER A 150 -6.46 -28.00 4.95
N ARG A 151 -6.51 -26.68 5.20
CA ARG A 151 -5.49 -25.90 5.91
C ARG A 151 -6.08 -24.61 6.45
N TRP A 152 -5.31 -23.90 7.29
CA TRP A 152 -5.65 -22.54 7.71
C TRP A 152 -5.78 -21.62 6.49
N SER A 153 -6.78 -20.75 6.52
CA SER A 153 -6.98 -19.80 5.43
C SER A 153 -5.99 -18.65 5.60
N ALA A 154 -5.25 -18.30 4.55
CA ALA A 154 -4.42 -17.10 4.54
C ALA A 154 -5.35 -15.87 4.59
N LYS A 155 -5.21 -15.08 5.66
CA LYS A 155 -6.07 -13.94 6.00
C LYS A 155 -5.26 -12.72 6.45
N HIS A 156 -3.99 -12.71 6.06
CA HIS A 156 -3.12 -11.58 6.30
C HIS A 156 -2.07 -11.47 5.21
N ASP A 157 -1.64 -10.22 5.03
CA ASP A 157 -0.38 -9.88 4.38
C ASP A 157 0.59 -9.36 5.46
N THR A 158 1.87 -9.40 5.17
CA THR A 158 2.94 -8.95 6.07
C THR A 158 3.61 -7.72 5.49
N ILE A 159 3.85 -6.71 6.32
CA ILE A 159 4.59 -5.50 5.96
C ILE A 159 5.85 -5.44 6.81
N LEU A 160 7.00 -5.51 6.16
CA LEU A 160 8.30 -5.37 6.82
C LEU A 160 8.64 -3.89 6.92
N TRP A 161 8.87 -3.39 8.15
CA TRP A 161 9.30 -2.01 8.36
C TRP A 161 10.77 -1.96 8.79
N TYR A 162 11.57 -1.24 7.99
CA TYR A 162 12.98 -0.96 8.24
C TYR A 162 13.23 0.55 8.29
N VAL A 163 14.29 0.94 8.98
CA VAL A 163 14.80 2.32 9.04
C VAL A 163 16.26 2.35 8.62
N LYS A 164 16.72 3.48 8.08
CA LYS A 164 18.12 3.60 7.63
C LYS A 164 19.11 3.75 8.79
N ASP A 165 18.70 4.43 9.86
CA ASP A 165 19.44 4.53 11.13
C ASP A 165 18.52 4.16 12.31
N PRO A 166 18.75 3.04 13.02
CA PRO A 166 17.92 2.61 14.13
C PRO A 166 18.00 3.51 15.38
N LYS A 167 18.94 4.47 15.40
CA LYS A 167 19.06 5.46 16.47
C LYS A 167 18.43 6.80 16.11
N ASN A 168 18.13 7.02 14.84
CA ASN A 168 17.65 8.30 14.33
C ASN A 168 16.66 8.08 13.19
N TYR A 169 15.37 8.00 13.51
CA TYR A 169 14.28 7.83 12.54
C TYR A 169 13.01 8.52 13.03
N ILE A 170 12.11 8.85 12.09
CA ILE A 170 10.82 9.46 12.41
C ILE A 170 9.80 8.39 12.84
N PHE A 171 9.25 8.56 14.04
CA PHE A 171 8.12 7.80 14.53
C PHE A 171 7.16 8.67 15.36
N ASN A 172 6.11 9.16 14.70
CA ASN A 172 5.13 10.07 15.29
C ASN A 172 4.10 9.30 16.12
N PHE A 173 4.45 8.96 17.36
CA PHE A 173 3.60 8.17 18.26
C PHE A 173 2.18 8.75 18.43
N ASP A 174 2.04 10.07 18.48
CA ASP A 174 0.75 10.72 18.67
C ASP A 174 -0.18 10.61 17.45
N SER A 175 0.36 10.26 16.29
CA SER A 175 -0.40 10.06 15.05
C SER A 175 -1.00 8.65 14.91
N ILE A 176 -0.63 7.74 15.81
CA ILE A 176 -1.11 6.34 15.82
C ILE A 176 -2.62 6.33 16.08
N ASP A 177 -3.34 5.57 15.25
CA ASP A 177 -4.77 5.39 15.41
C ASP A 177 -5.10 4.88 16.83
N ARG A 178 -6.15 5.44 17.41
CA ARG A 178 -6.67 5.02 18.72
C ARG A 178 -7.91 4.18 18.53
N ILE A 179 -7.97 3.06 19.23
CA ILE A 179 -9.16 2.21 19.32
C ILE A 179 -9.67 2.16 20.76
N PRO A 180 -10.99 2.01 20.97
CA PRO A 180 -11.54 1.85 22.31
C PRO A 180 -10.91 0.66 23.05
N TYR A 181 -10.82 0.78 24.37
CA TYR A 181 -10.50 -0.37 25.22
C TYR A 181 -11.67 -1.37 25.17
N LEU A 182 -11.34 -2.67 25.08
CA LEU A 182 -12.35 -3.72 25.15
C LEU A 182 -13.01 -3.78 26.54
N ALA A 183 -12.25 -3.47 27.59
CA ALA A 183 -12.73 -3.36 28.96
C ALA A 183 -12.40 -1.96 29.53
N PRO A 184 -13.19 -0.91 29.19
CA PRO A 184 -12.91 0.47 29.62
C PRO A 184 -12.90 0.67 31.14
N SER A 185 -13.60 -0.20 31.90
CA SER A 185 -13.65 -0.17 33.36
C SER A 185 -12.34 -0.55 34.04
N LEU A 186 -11.39 -1.17 33.31
CA LEU A 186 -10.07 -1.56 33.85
C LEU A 186 -9.02 -0.45 33.74
N VAL A 187 -9.37 0.71 33.17
CA VAL A 187 -8.48 1.86 33.01
C VAL A 187 -9.13 3.12 33.58
N THR A 188 -8.34 4.19 33.74
CA THR A 188 -8.90 5.47 34.18
C THR A 188 -9.87 6.03 33.13
N LYS A 189 -10.80 6.89 33.56
CA LYS A 189 -11.79 7.50 32.65
C LYS A 189 -11.11 8.29 31.52
N GLU A 190 -10.01 8.95 31.82
CA GLU A 190 -9.22 9.72 30.85
C GLU A 190 -8.59 8.80 29.81
N LYS A 191 -7.99 7.68 30.23
CA LYS A 191 -7.43 6.67 29.31
C LYS A 191 -8.52 6.02 28.46
N ALA A 192 -9.66 5.68 29.06
CA ALA A 192 -10.80 5.15 28.33
C ALA A 192 -11.29 6.11 27.24
N ALA A 193 -11.34 7.41 27.53
CA ALA A 193 -11.76 8.45 26.59
C ALA A 193 -10.77 8.66 25.44
N ILE A 194 -9.46 8.54 25.69
CA ILE A 194 -8.42 8.66 24.66
C ILE A 194 -8.35 7.39 23.78
N GLY A 195 -8.54 6.22 24.38
CA GLY A 195 -8.35 4.92 23.73
C GLY A 195 -6.90 4.43 23.73
N LYS A 196 -6.73 3.16 23.38
CA LYS A 196 -5.41 2.53 23.24
C LYS A 196 -4.89 2.71 21.82
N THR A 197 -3.58 2.79 21.66
CA THR A 197 -2.95 2.70 20.34
C THR A 197 -3.23 1.33 19.72
N ILE A 198 -3.32 1.28 18.40
CA ILE A 198 -3.19 0.02 17.66
C ILE A 198 -1.78 -0.57 17.89
N THR A 199 -1.65 -1.88 17.67
CA THR A 199 -0.36 -2.59 17.69
C THR A 199 0.15 -2.78 16.27
N ASP A 200 1.17 -3.60 16.08
CA ASP A 200 1.67 -4.08 14.79
C ASP A 200 0.75 -5.13 14.11
N VAL A 201 -0.44 -5.41 14.68
CA VAL A 201 -1.48 -6.24 14.05
C VAL A 201 -2.67 -5.37 13.71
N TRP A 202 -2.90 -5.19 12.41
CA TRP A 202 -3.83 -4.23 11.85
C TRP A 202 -5.02 -4.94 11.24
N TRP A 203 -6.16 -4.91 11.92
CA TRP A 203 -7.40 -5.33 11.30
C TRP A 203 -7.93 -4.23 10.38
N HIS A 204 -8.13 -4.55 9.10
CA HIS A 204 -8.90 -3.71 8.18
C HIS A 204 -9.37 -4.53 6.97
N THR A 205 -10.59 -4.28 6.49
CA THR A 205 -11.09 -4.96 5.29
C THR A 205 -10.35 -4.52 4.01
N ILE A 206 -10.43 -5.34 2.96
CA ILE A 206 -9.95 -4.97 1.63
C ILE A 206 -10.78 -3.82 1.03
N VAL A 207 -10.28 -3.21 -0.05
CA VAL A 207 -10.91 -2.06 -0.72
C VAL A 207 -12.36 -2.36 -1.12
N CYS A 208 -13.28 -1.53 -0.64
CA CYS A 208 -14.72 -1.62 -0.89
C CYS A 208 -15.31 -0.24 -1.21
N GLY A 209 -16.48 -0.22 -1.85
CA GLY A 209 -17.27 1.02 -2.00
C GLY A 209 -16.60 2.08 -2.88
N LYS A 210 -16.62 3.34 -2.40
CA LYS A 210 -16.21 4.55 -3.16
C LYS A 210 -14.71 4.62 -3.43
N GLU A 211 -13.89 3.92 -2.66
CA GLU A 211 -12.43 3.92 -2.82
C GLU A 211 -11.97 3.12 -4.06
N LYS A 212 -12.82 2.23 -4.57
CA LYS A 212 -12.44 1.28 -5.62
C LYS A 212 -12.24 1.97 -6.98
N THR A 213 -11.00 1.93 -7.48
CA THR A 213 -10.62 2.43 -8.82
C THR A 213 -10.89 1.41 -9.94
N GLY A 214 -10.95 0.12 -9.60
CA GLY A 214 -11.00 -0.97 -10.57
C GLY A 214 -9.65 -1.67 -10.77
N TYR A 215 -8.55 -1.09 -10.27
CA TYR A 215 -7.23 -1.70 -10.32
C TYR A 215 -7.21 -3.05 -9.56
N PRO A 216 -6.58 -4.12 -10.10
CA PRO A 216 -6.68 -5.47 -9.56
C PRO A 216 -6.28 -5.63 -8.09
N THR A 217 -5.16 -5.02 -7.70
CA THR A 217 -4.43 -5.25 -6.44
C THR A 217 -4.41 -4.02 -5.53
N GLN A 218 -5.34 -3.07 -5.72
CA GLN A 218 -5.44 -1.84 -4.94
C GLN A 218 -5.45 -2.13 -3.42
N LYS A 219 -4.56 -1.44 -2.68
CA LYS A 219 -4.52 -1.46 -1.22
C LYS A 219 -5.48 -0.43 -0.60
N PRO A 220 -6.06 -0.72 0.59
CA PRO A 220 -6.87 0.25 1.32
C PRO A 220 -6.04 1.44 1.78
N GLN A 221 -6.57 2.64 1.56
CA GLN A 221 -5.89 3.90 1.88
C GLN A 221 -5.47 4.01 3.36
N ILE A 222 -6.24 3.45 4.29
CA ILE A 222 -5.90 3.50 5.72
C ILE A 222 -4.54 2.85 6.04
N ILE A 223 -4.11 1.86 5.26
CA ILE A 223 -2.83 1.17 5.46
C ILE A 223 -1.69 2.12 5.11
N THR A 224 -1.80 2.85 4.00
CA THR A 224 -0.81 3.83 3.57
C THR A 224 -0.86 5.10 4.42
N ASP A 225 -2.06 5.57 4.83
CA ASP A 225 -2.24 6.71 5.73
C ASP A 225 -1.48 6.51 7.05
N ARG A 226 -1.49 5.29 7.59
CA ARG A 226 -0.73 4.93 8.79
C ARG A 226 0.76 5.19 8.62
N PHE A 227 1.38 4.64 7.58
CA PHE A 227 2.81 4.84 7.34
C PHE A 227 3.14 6.31 7.07
N ILE A 228 2.34 7.01 6.26
CA ILE A 228 2.54 8.44 6.00
C ILE A 228 2.54 9.24 7.32
N LYS A 229 1.52 9.05 8.16
CA LYS A 229 1.39 9.79 9.42
C LYS A 229 2.51 9.45 10.41
N MET A 230 2.84 8.17 10.56
CA MET A 230 3.78 7.70 11.58
C MET A 230 5.25 7.91 11.18
N ASN A 231 5.59 7.76 9.90
CA ASN A 231 6.99 7.65 9.45
C ASN A 231 7.45 8.82 8.56
N SER A 232 6.67 9.91 8.49
CA SER A 232 7.09 11.14 7.81
C SER A 232 6.47 12.37 8.47
N LEU A 233 6.92 13.56 8.07
CA LEU A 233 6.38 14.86 8.47
C LEU A 233 5.74 15.57 7.27
N PRO A 234 4.80 16.51 7.50
CA PRO A 234 4.32 17.38 6.42
C PRO A 234 5.47 18.07 5.70
N GLY A 235 5.39 18.13 4.36
CA GLY A 235 6.43 18.68 3.49
C GLY A 235 7.53 17.69 3.09
N ASP A 236 7.64 16.52 3.75
CA ASP A 236 8.60 15.50 3.34
C ASP A 236 8.27 14.93 1.96
N TYR A 237 9.31 14.48 1.24
CA TYR A 237 9.15 13.67 0.03
C TYR A 237 8.99 12.19 0.39
N VAL A 238 7.98 11.54 -0.18
CA VAL A 238 7.73 10.11 -0.06
C VAL A 238 7.62 9.45 -1.44
N MET A 239 7.91 8.14 -1.54
CA MET A 239 7.91 7.43 -2.82
C MET A 239 7.21 6.08 -2.76
N ASP A 240 6.53 5.73 -3.84
CA ASP A 240 6.09 4.36 -4.13
C ASP A 240 6.57 3.94 -5.53
N PRO A 241 7.58 3.05 -5.63
CA PRO A 241 8.12 2.59 -6.89
C PRO A 241 7.31 1.43 -7.53
N PHE A 242 6.16 1.08 -6.94
CA PHE A 242 5.19 0.09 -7.44
C PHE A 242 3.77 0.66 -7.32
N ALA A 243 3.57 1.88 -7.82
CA ALA A 243 2.46 2.73 -7.44
C ALA A 243 1.06 2.16 -7.74
N GLY A 244 0.93 1.33 -8.79
CA GLY A 244 -0.30 0.69 -9.20
C GLY A 244 -1.46 1.68 -9.31
N SER A 245 -2.43 1.57 -8.39
CA SER A 245 -3.61 2.44 -8.37
C SER A 245 -3.40 3.85 -7.78
N GLY A 246 -2.20 4.17 -7.30
CA GLY A 246 -1.87 5.45 -6.67
C GLY A 246 -2.45 5.66 -5.26
N THR A 247 -2.78 4.58 -4.53
CA THR A 247 -3.28 4.69 -3.14
C THR A 247 -2.30 5.46 -2.26
N PHE A 248 -1.01 5.12 -2.33
CA PHE A 248 0.02 5.76 -1.51
C PHE A 248 0.14 7.26 -1.80
N GLY A 249 0.07 7.66 -3.07
CA GLY A 249 0.13 9.08 -3.45
C GLY A 249 -1.08 9.88 -2.97
N GLU A 250 -2.28 9.31 -3.01
CA GLU A 250 -3.45 9.99 -2.44
C GLU A 250 -3.30 10.19 -0.92
N SER A 251 -2.84 9.16 -0.20
CA SER A 251 -2.52 9.26 1.23
C SER A 251 -1.48 10.34 1.52
N ALA A 252 -0.40 10.38 0.73
CA ALA A 252 0.66 11.37 0.88
C ALA A 252 0.10 12.80 0.79
N LEU A 253 -0.68 13.08 -0.25
CA LEU A 253 -1.24 14.42 -0.51
C LEU A 253 -2.31 14.82 0.51
N LEU A 254 -3.17 13.89 0.91
CA LEU A 254 -4.15 14.13 1.99
C LEU A 254 -3.50 14.50 3.33
N HIS A 255 -2.26 14.07 3.54
CA HIS A 255 -1.47 14.38 4.73
C HIS A 255 -0.38 15.42 4.48
N GLY A 256 -0.40 16.09 3.32
CA GLY A 256 0.52 17.19 3.00
C GLY A 256 1.98 16.79 2.82
N ARG A 257 2.24 15.62 2.23
CA ARG A 257 3.57 15.19 1.77
C ARG A 257 3.70 15.40 0.25
N ASN A 258 4.92 15.64 -0.20
CA ASN A 258 5.26 15.55 -1.62
C ASN A 258 5.44 14.08 -2.00
N CYS A 259 5.06 13.68 -3.20
CA CYS A 259 5.05 12.27 -3.59
C CYS A 259 5.60 12.01 -4.99
N VAL A 260 6.40 10.95 -5.10
CA VAL A 260 6.80 10.35 -6.39
C VAL A 260 6.17 8.97 -6.51
N LEU A 261 5.46 8.75 -7.60
CA LEU A 261 4.87 7.46 -7.96
C LEU A 261 5.54 6.93 -9.22
N ILE A 262 5.93 5.66 -9.23
CA ILE A 262 6.55 5.01 -10.39
C ILE A 262 5.81 3.69 -10.66
N ASP A 263 5.44 3.45 -11.91
CA ASP A 263 4.88 2.17 -12.36
C ASP A 263 5.12 1.97 -13.86
N GLU A 264 5.44 0.76 -14.30
CA GLU A 264 5.64 0.48 -15.73
C GLU A 264 4.31 0.30 -16.51
N SER A 265 3.21 0.08 -15.80
CA SER A 265 1.92 -0.28 -16.39
C SER A 265 1.12 0.94 -16.87
N GLN A 266 0.69 0.90 -18.13
CA GLN A 266 -0.24 1.88 -18.68
C GLN A 266 -1.62 1.82 -18.02
N ASP A 267 -2.01 0.69 -17.42
CA ASP A 267 -3.26 0.59 -16.66
C ASP A 267 -3.13 1.19 -15.26
N ALA A 268 -1.94 1.13 -14.66
CA ALA A 268 -1.62 1.88 -13.44
C ALA A 268 -1.70 3.38 -13.70
N LEU A 269 -1.09 3.88 -14.80
CA LEU A 269 -1.19 5.29 -15.20
C LEU A 269 -2.65 5.77 -15.25
N LYS A 270 -3.52 5.06 -15.98
CA LYS A 270 -4.94 5.43 -16.10
C LYS A 270 -5.64 5.43 -14.74
N ALA A 271 -5.33 4.48 -13.86
CA ALA A 271 -5.90 4.43 -12.52
C ALA A 271 -5.45 5.63 -11.69
N MET A 272 -4.16 5.98 -11.74
CA MET A 272 -3.58 7.12 -11.05
C MET A 272 -4.10 8.46 -11.57
N GLU A 273 -4.18 8.65 -12.90
CA GLU A 273 -4.72 9.87 -13.52
C GLU A 273 -6.15 10.16 -13.02
N ASN A 274 -7.02 9.15 -13.04
CA ASN A 274 -8.40 9.31 -12.58
C ASN A 274 -8.49 9.56 -11.06
N ARG A 275 -7.66 8.87 -10.26
CA ARG A 275 -7.68 8.98 -8.80
C ARG A 275 -7.13 10.33 -8.32
N LEU A 276 -6.05 10.77 -8.96
CA LEU A 276 -5.23 11.89 -8.51
C LEU A 276 -5.50 13.18 -9.28
N GLU A 277 -6.46 13.19 -10.22
CA GLU A 277 -6.81 14.34 -11.07
C GLU A 277 -6.91 15.65 -10.29
N ARG A 278 -7.62 15.65 -9.15
CA ARG A 278 -7.83 16.85 -8.31
C ARG A 278 -6.55 17.47 -7.76
N TRP A 279 -5.44 16.73 -7.77
CA TRP A 279 -4.14 17.15 -7.26
C TRP A 279 -3.21 17.66 -8.36
N ASN A 280 -3.64 17.69 -9.62
CA ASN A 280 -2.85 18.13 -10.78
C ASN A 280 -1.45 17.46 -10.85
N PRO A 281 -1.37 16.13 -10.97
CA PRO A 281 -0.10 15.41 -11.08
C PRO A 281 0.73 15.90 -12.26
N LYS A 282 2.04 16.02 -12.06
CA LYS A 282 3.02 16.15 -13.14
C LYS A 282 3.34 14.75 -13.67
N ILE A 283 2.86 14.46 -14.87
CA ILE A 283 3.15 13.18 -15.55
C ILE A 283 4.49 13.31 -16.28
N CYS A 284 5.47 12.54 -15.86
CA CYS A 284 6.80 12.45 -16.42
C CYS A 284 6.88 11.22 -17.33
N ARG A 285 7.25 11.44 -18.60
CA ARG A 285 7.41 10.41 -19.64
C ARG A 285 8.81 10.47 -20.21
#